data_AF-X1V431-F1
#
_entry.id   AF-X1V431-F1
#
_cell.length_a   1.000
_cell.length_b   1.000
_cell.length_c   1.000
_cell.angle_alpha   90.00
_cell.angle_beta   90.00
_cell.angle_gamma   90.00
#
_symmetry.space_group_name_H-M   'P 1'
#
loop_
_entity.id
_entity.type
_entity.pdbx_description
1 polymer ?
#
loop_
_entity_poly.entity_id
_entity_poly.type
_entity_poly.pdbx_seq_one_letter_code
_entity_poly.pdbx_strand_id
1 'polypeptide(L)' 'LRVDQELIIWQPDYFVNNNDGTIEILDRNGEVVARVGEEVCMGGGEITSIEHINKLLKEPLPQDCEGPYWLMGEIVPMD' A
#
# COMPACT_ATOMS: atom_id res chain seq x y z
N LEU A 1 5.43 1.77 -0.84
CA LEU A 1 6.10 0.77 0.02
C LEU A 1 5.89 -0.59 -0.59
N ARG A 2 6.85 -1.51 -0.48
CA ARG A 2 6.72 -2.87 -1.00
C ARG A 2 6.63 -3.89 0.14
N VAL A 3 5.87 -4.95 -0.08
CA VAL A 3 5.80 -6.16 0.76
C VAL A 3 5.99 -7.34 -0.18
N ASP A 4 6.91 -8.26 0.12
CA ASP A 4 7.22 -9.44 -0.70
C ASP A 4 7.32 -9.16 -2.21
N GLN A 5 7.98 -8.05 -2.55
CA GLN A 5 8.20 -7.51 -3.91
C GLN A 5 6.99 -6.84 -4.58
N GLU A 6 5.79 -6.91 -4.00
CA GLU A 6 4.60 -6.22 -4.50
C GLU A 6 4.63 -4.75 -4.11
N LEU A 7 4.27 -3.87 -5.06
CA LEU A 7 4.01 -2.48 -4.75
C LEU A 7 2.58 -2.34 -4.20
N ILE A 8 2.48 -1.95 -2.93
CA ILE A 8 1.17 -1.73 -2.31
C ILE A 8 0.58 -0.41 -2.80
N ILE A 9 -0.59 -0.50 -3.42
CA ILE A 9 -1.44 0.63 -3.75
C ILE A 9 -2.42 0.81 -2.59
N TRP A 10 -2.09 1.74 -1.70
CA TRP A 10 -2.91 2.07 -0.55
C TRP A 10 -4.20 2.76 -0.97
N GLN A 11 -5.29 2.46 -0.26
CA GLN A 11 -6.54 3.16 -0.47
C GLN A 11 -6.42 4.65 -0.12
N PRO A 12 -7.34 5.49 -0.65
CA PRO A 12 -7.51 6.84 -0.15
C PRO A 12 -7.65 6.85 1.37
N ASP A 13 -7.23 7.94 1.99
CA ASP A 13 -7.22 8.16 3.44
C ASP A 13 -6.20 7.33 4.24
N TYR A 14 -5.25 6.67 3.57
CA TYR A 14 -4.01 6.20 4.19
C TYR A 14 -2.86 7.14 3.87
N PHE A 15 -1.98 7.37 4.84
CA PHE A 15 -0.92 8.37 4.74
C PHE A 15 0.43 7.80 5.13
N VAL A 16 1.48 8.16 4.39
CA VAL A 16 2.86 7.86 4.78
C VAL A 16 3.29 8.89 5.83
N ASN A 17 3.84 8.41 6.94
CA ASN A 17 4.48 9.22 7.96
C ASN A 17 5.94 8.83 8.12
N ASN A 18 6.81 9.79 8.44
CA ASN A 18 8.19 9.53 8.85
C ASN A 18 8.34 9.99 10.30
N ASN A 19 8.41 9.01 11.20
CA ASN A 19 8.52 9.20 12.63
C ASN A 19 9.95 8.87 13.06
N ASP A 20 10.80 9.89 13.16
CA ASP A 20 12.21 9.77 13.55
C ASP A 20 13.00 8.69 12.76
N GLY A 21 12.73 8.57 11.47
CA GLY A 21 13.39 7.63 10.56
C GLY A 21 12.64 6.30 10.39
N THR A 22 11.62 6.03 11.20
CA THR A 22 10.70 4.92 10.99
C THR A 22 9.59 5.35 10.04
N ILE A 23 9.47 4.67 8.90
CA ILE A 23 8.37 4.90 7.97
C ILE A 23 7.13 4.15 8.45
N GLU A 24 6.06 4.90 8.69
CA GLU A 24 4.77 4.40 9.17
C GLU A 24 3.70 4.65 8.11
N ILE A 25 2.66 3.82 8.12
CA ILE A 25 1.41 4.09 7.43
C ILE A 25 0.35 4.40 8.48
N LEU A 26 -0.30 5.54 8.32
CA LEU A 26 -1.41 6.00 9.13
C LEU A 26 -2.73 5.73 8.42
N ASP A 27 -3.76 5.39 9.17
CA ASP A 27 -5.13 5.38 8.68
C ASP A 27 -5.75 6.79 8.68
N ARG A 28 -7.04 6.85 8.37
CA ARG A 28 -7.80 8.10 8.32
C ARG A 28 -7.94 8.83 9.66
N ASN A 29 -7.80 8.10 10.77
CA ASN A 29 -7.90 8.63 12.12
C ASN A 29 -6.53 9.09 12.63
N GLY A 30 -5.46 8.85 11.85
CA GLY A 30 -4.08 9.12 12.24
C GLY A 30 -3.47 8.00 13.08
N GLU A 31 -4.10 6.83 13.14
CA GLU A 31 -3.58 5.66 13.86
C GLU A 31 -2.56 4.92 13.00
N VAL A 32 -1.47 4.45 13.62
CA VAL A 32 -0.45 3.68 12.90
C VAL A 32 -0.94 2.26 12.67
N VAL A 33 -1.03 1.85 11.40
CA VAL A 33 -1.52 0.53 10.98
C VAL A 33 -0.45 -0.37 10.37
N ALA A 34 0.70 0.20 9.98
CA ALA A 34 1.85 -0.57 9.52
C ALA A 34 3.15 0.22 9.72
N ARG A 35 4.26 -0.49 9.92
CA ARG A 35 5.61 0.09 9.94
C ARG A 35 6.55 -0.70 9.06
N VAL A 36 7.50 -0.01 8.44
CA VAL A 36 8.57 -0.69 7.71
C VAL A 36 9.40 -1.54 8.68
N GLY A 37 9.53 -2.82 8.36
CA GLY A 37 10.24 -3.81 9.18
C GLY A 37 9.33 -4.68 10.05
N GLU A 38 8.03 -4.34 10.15
CA GLU A 38 7.03 -5.16 10.81
C GLU A 38 6.30 -6.02 9.77
N GLU A 39 5.87 -7.22 10.19
CA GLU A 39 4.92 -8.00 9.41
C GLU A 39 3.55 -7.31 9.43
N VAL A 40 2.77 -7.47 8.37
CA VAL A 40 1.40 -6.95 8.28
C VAL A 40 0.51 -8.00 7.63
N CYS A 41 -0.68 -8.22 8.19
CA CYS A 41 -1.72 -8.98 7.52
C CYS A 41 -2.64 -8.01 6.78
N MET A 42 -2.80 -8.24 5.47
CA MET A 42 -3.53 -7.34 4.59
C MET A 42 -4.40 -8.14 3.62
N GLY A 43 -5.67 -7.78 3.55
CA GLY A 43 -6.58 -8.21 2.50
C GLY A 43 -6.41 -7.35 1.25
N GLY A 44 -6.84 -7.87 0.11
CA GLY A 44 -6.77 -7.14 -1.16
C GLY A 44 -6.73 -8.06 -2.36
N GLY A 45 -6.14 -7.56 -3.46
CA GLY A 45 -5.97 -8.33 -4.67
C GLY A 45 -4.74 -7.92 -5.48
N GLU A 46 -4.03 -8.93 -5.98
CA GLU A 46 -2.92 -8.74 -6.91
C GLU A 46 -3.42 -8.26 -8.28
N ILE A 47 -2.72 -7.28 -8.84
CA ILE A 47 -2.88 -6.78 -10.20
C ILE A 47 -1.49 -6.76 -10.84
N THR A 48 -1.31 -7.54 -11.91
CA THR A 48 -0.01 -7.68 -12.58
C THR A 48 0.16 -6.77 -13.79
N SER A 49 -0.91 -6.10 -14.24
CA SER A 49 -0.91 -5.24 -15.44
C SER A 49 -1.01 -3.76 -15.09
N ILE A 50 -0.04 -2.96 -15.56
CA ILE A 50 -0.05 -1.50 -15.43
C ILE A 50 -1.26 -0.86 -16.15
N GLU A 51 -1.71 -1.44 -17.26
CA GLU A 51 -2.90 -0.97 -17.95
C GLU A 51 -4.19 -1.19 -17.15
N HIS A 52 -4.25 -2.28 -16.37
CA HIS A 52 -5.40 -2.57 -15.52
C HIS A 52 -5.44 -1.63 -14.31
N ILE A 53 -4.32 -1.44 -13.62
CA ILE A 53 -4.27 -0.53 -12.46
C ILE A 53 -4.56 0.92 -12.88
N ASN A 54 -4.05 1.38 -14.03
CA ASN A 54 -4.31 2.73 -14.52
C ASN A 54 -5.79 3.00 -14.85
N LYS A 55 -6.62 1.96 -15.05
CA LYS A 55 -8.09 2.09 -15.18
C LYS A 55 -8.80 2.24 -13.85
N LEU A 56 -8.19 1.80 -12.76
CA LEU A 56 -8.76 1.84 -11.41
C LEU A 56 -8.36 3.12 -10.65
N LEU A 57 -7.25 3.74 -11.04
CA LEU A 57 -6.75 4.95 -10.41
C LEU A 57 -7.34 6.22 -11.04
N LYS A 58 -7.46 7.28 -10.23
CA LYS A 58 -7.85 8.61 -10.72
C LYS A 58 -6.79 9.22 -11.63
N GLU A 59 -5.53 8.95 -11.34
CA GLU A 59 -4.36 9.38 -12.11
C GLU A 59 -3.51 8.14 -12.42
N PRO A 60 -2.92 8.05 -13.62
CA PRO A 60 -2.08 6.91 -13.97
C PRO A 60 -0.82 6.86 -13.11
N LEU A 61 -0.30 5.66 -12.87
CA LEU A 61 0.99 5.48 -12.22
C LEU A 61 2.11 6.11 -13.06
N PRO A 62 3.17 6.64 -12.40
CA PRO A 62 4.39 7.04 -13.10
C PRO A 62 4.95 5.90 -13.95
N GLN A 63 5.60 6.23 -15.07
CA GLN A 63 6.10 5.23 -16.02
C GLN A 63 7.09 4.23 -15.41
N ASP A 64 7.91 4.66 -14.45
CA ASP A 64 8.92 3.83 -13.78
C ASP A 64 8.39 3.14 -12.50
N CYS A 65 7.07 3.11 -12.33
CA CYS A 65 6.40 2.52 -11.18
C CYS A 65 6.04 1.05 -11.47
N GLU A 66 7.03 0.17 -11.42
CA GLU A 66 6.86 -1.23 -11.80
C GLU A 66 6.11 -2.07 -10.76
N GLY A 67 5.25 -2.99 -11.22
CA GLY A 67 4.55 -3.97 -10.39
C GLY A 67 5.41 -5.18 -9.98
N PRO A 68 4.79 -6.31 -9.59
CA PRO A 68 3.34 -6.51 -9.44
C PRO A 68 2.75 -5.56 -8.39
N TYR A 69 1.46 -5.24 -8.53
CA TYR A 69 0.75 -4.33 -7.64
C TYR A 69 -0.20 -5.10 -6.73
N TRP A 70 -0.28 -4.73 -5.47
CA TRP A 70 -1.34 -5.20 -4.58
C TRP A 70 -2.28 -4.05 -4.28
N LEU A 71 -3.53 -4.15 -4.72
CA LEU A 71 -4.55 -3.17 -4.36
C LEU A 71 -5.04 -3.50 -2.95
N MET A 72 -4.66 -2.66 -2.00
CA MET A 72 -5.00 -2.85 -0.59
C MET A 72 -6.52 -2.77 -0.38
N GLY A 73 -7.07 -3.76 0.33
CA GLY A 73 -8.47 -3.79 0.75
C GLY A 73 -8.62 -3.31 2.19
N GLU A 74 -8.03 -4.07 3.11
CA GLU A 74 -8.16 -3.87 4.55
C GLU A 74 -6.91 -4.35 5.30
N ILE A 75 -6.63 -3.73 6.45
CA ILE A 75 -5.67 -4.27 7.42
C ILE A 75 -6.40 -5.29 8.27
N VAL A 76 -5.82 -6.49 8.36
CA VAL A 76 -6.37 -7.61 9.11
C VAL A 76 -5.57 -7.78 10.39
N PRO A 77 -6.20 -8.02 11.56
CA PRO A 77 -5.49 -8.39 12.76
C PRO A 77 -4.64 -9.65 12.54
N MET A 78 -3.45 -9.68 13.11
CA MET A 78 -2.71 -10.92 13.28
C MET A 78 -3.32 -11.69 14.46
N ASP A 79 -3.88 -12.86 14.19
CA ASP A 79 -4.34 -13.81 15.22
C ASP A 79 -3.16 -14.46 15.96
#